data_AF-A0A6L3ART8-F1
#
_entry.id   AF-A0A6L3ART8-F1
#
_cell.length_a   1.000
_cell.length_b   1.000
_cell.length_c   1.000
_cell.angle_alpha   90.00
_cell.angle_beta   90.00
_cell.angle_gamma   90.00
#
_symmetry.space_group_name_H-M   'P 1'
#
loop_
_entity.id
_entity.type
_entity.pdbx_description
1 polymer ?
#
loop_
_entity_poly.entity_id
_entity_poly.type
_entity_poly.pdbx_seq_one_letter_code
_entity_poly.pdbx_strand_id
1 'polypeptide(L)'
;VNPTGGSDPSPMVFVPDSRYDKMMEAFGGEGVNVTTPDELYRAVSAAMDSGRPTLINAVIDPNAGSESGNIGSLNPTSTVRKGPKT
;
A
#
# COMPACT_ATOMS: atom_id res chain seq x y z
N VAL A 1 8.08 -1.06 12.33
CA VAL A 1 8.59 -0.55 13.63
C VAL A 1 8.56 0.97 13.62
N ASN A 2 8.17 1.63 14.71
CA ASN A 2 8.18 3.09 14.79
C ASN A 2 9.61 3.58 15.14
N PRO A 3 10.27 4.39 14.29
CA PRO A 3 11.63 4.86 14.54
C PRO A 3 11.76 5.82 15.74
N THR A 4 10.66 6.38 16.26
CA THR A 4 10.68 7.24 17.46
C THR A 4 10.58 6.45 18.77
N GLY A 5 10.38 5.12 18.72
CA GLY A 5 10.36 4.25 19.90
C GLY A 5 9.08 4.25 20.73
N GLY A 6 8.05 5.00 20.33
CA GLY A 6 6.74 5.03 20.99
C GLY A 6 5.82 3.87 20.60
N SER A 7 4.70 3.73 21.31
CA SER A 7 3.64 2.73 21.03
C SER A 7 2.78 3.08 19.81
N ASP A 8 2.92 4.30 19.30
CA ASP A 8 2.18 4.77 18.14
C ASP A 8 2.58 3.99 16.88
N PRO A 9 1.64 3.74 15.95
CA PRO A 9 1.97 3.15 14.67
C PRO A 9 3.03 3.99 13.95
N SER A 10 3.91 3.31 13.21
CA SER A 10 4.91 4.00 12.40
C SER A 10 4.20 4.91 11.39
N PRO A 11 4.72 6.12 11.13
CA PRO A 11 4.15 7.01 10.11
C PRO A 11 4.19 6.39 8.70
N MET A 12 4.96 5.32 8.50
CA MET A 12 5.03 4.59 7.23
C MET A 12 4.07 3.39 7.15
N VAL A 13 3.28 3.12 8.19
CA VAL A 13 2.35 1.98 8.21
C VAL A 13 0.94 2.47 7.91
N PHE A 14 0.34 1.91 6.86
CA PHE A 14 -1.08 2.06 6.58
C PHE A 14 -1.91 1.06 7.41
N VAL A 15 -3.21 1.29 7.51
CA VAL A 15 -4.13 0.37 8.20
C VAL A 15 -4.20 -0.95 7.41
N PRO A 16 -3.82 -2.10 8.01
CA PRO A 16 -3.91 -3.40 7.34
C PRO A 16 -5.32 -3.69 6.85
N ASP A 17 -5.43 -4.38 5.70
CA ASP A 17 -6.70 -4.79 5.09
C ASP A 17 -7.70 -3.64 4.82
N SER A 18 -7.18 -2.42 4.64
CA SER A 18 -7.99 -1.26 4.27
C SER A 18 -8.78 -1.53 2.99
N ARG A 19 -10.09 -1.24 3.03
CA ARG A 19 -11.03 -1.48 1.94
C ARG A 19 -11.27 -0.23 1.10
N TYR A 20 -10.26 0.19 0.35
CA TYR A 20 -10.34 1.36 -0.52
C TYR A 20 -11.43 1.23 -1.59
N ASP A 21 -11.75 0.01 -2.02
CA ASP A 21 -12.87 -0.29 -2.91
C ASP A 21 -14.22 0.21 -2.35
N LYS A 22 -14.42 0.16 -1.02
CA LYS A 22 -15.64 0.68 -0.38
C LYS A 22 -15.74 2.20 -0.44
N MET A 23 -14.60 2.91 -0.47
CA MET A 23 -14.62 4.35 -0.71
C MET A 23 -15.18 4.65 -2.10
N MET A 24 -14.82 3.86 -3.11
CA MET A 24 -15.30 4.07 -4.47
C MET A 24 -16.81 3.84 -4.60
N GLU A 25 -17.31 2.77 -3.97
CA GLU A 25 -18.75 2.52 -3.87
C GLU A 25 -19.50 3.71 -3.23
N ALA A 26 -18.94 4.30 -2.18
CA ALA A 26 -19.56 5.43 -1.47
C ALA A 26 -19.71 6.68 -2.36
N PHE A 27 -18.86 6.85 -3.38
CA PHE A 27 -18.96 7.93 -4.36
C PHE A 27 -19.71 7.52 -5.65
N GLY A 28 -20.38 6.37 -5.65
CA GLY A 28 -21.20 5.89 -6.78
C GLY A 28 -20.42 5.19 -7.89
N GLY A 29 -19.12 4.96 -7.70
CA GLY A 29 -18.28 4.15 -8.59
C GLY A 29 -18.39 2.65 -8.31
N GLU A 30 -17.54 1.88 -8.96
CA GLU A 30 -17.39 0.44 -8.73
C GLU A 30 -16.17 0.15 -7.84
N GLY A 31 -16.37 -0.62 -6.78
CA GLY A 31 -15.29 -1.11 -5.91
C GLY A 31 -15.07 -2.60 -6.11
N VAL A 32 -13.83 -3.01 -6.32
CA VAL A 32 -13.46 -4.43 -6.42
C VAL A 32 -12.28 -4.72 -5.51
N ASN A 33 -12.33 -5.80 -4.72
CA ASN A 33 -11.21 -6.26 -3.91
C ASN A 33 -10.67 -7.56 -4.48
N VAL A 34 -9.36 -7.62 -4.76
CA VAL A 34 -8.71 -8.78 -5.40
C VAL A 34 -7.48 -9.21 -4.60
N THR A 35 -7.24 -10.52 -4.57
CA THR A 35 -6.18 -11.17 -3.79
C THR A 35 -5.25 -12.02 -4.65
N THR A 36 -5.58 -12.21 -5.93
CA THR A 36 -4.78 -12.99 -6.87
C THR A 36 -4.52 -12.24 -8.19
N PRO A 37 -3.47 -12.61 -8.93
CA PRO A 37 -3.20 -12.03 -10.24
C PRO A 37 -4.31 -12.26 -11.27
N ASP A 38 -4.98 -13.41 -11.24
CA ASP A 38 -6.10 -13.72 -12.15
C ASP A 38 -7.34 -12.86 -11.84
N GLU A 39 -7.67 -12.69 -10.56
CA GLU A 39 -8.73 -11.76 -10.15
C GLU A 39 -8.42 -10.32 -10.57
N LEU A 40 -7.16 -9.88 -10.40
CA LEU A 40 -6.72 -8.57 -10.83
C LEU A 40 -6.87 -8.38 -12.34
N TYR A 41 -6.43 -9.35 -13.15
CA TYR A 41 -6.57 -9.30 -14.60
C TYR A 41 -8.03 -9.14 -15.01
N ARG A 42 -8.92 -9.98 -14.48
CA ARG A 42 -10.36 -9.94 -14.78
C ARG A 42 -11.01 -8.63 -14.36
N ALA A 43 -10.67 -8.14 -13.15
CA ALA A 43 -11.21 -6.89 -12.62
C ALA A 43 -10.80 -5.69 -13.49
N VAL A 44 -9.53 -5.64 -13.94
CA VAL A 44 -9.04 -4.59 -14.83
C VAL A 44 -9.74 -4.64 -16.19
N SER A 45 -9.85 -5.82 -16.80
CA SER A 45 -10.55 -5.97 -18.08
C SER A 45 -12.02 -5.50 -17.98
N ALA A 46 -12.75 -5.96 -16.95
CA ALA A 46 -14.14 -5.56 -16.74
C ALA A 46 -14.28 -4.06 -16.48
N ALA A 47 -13.37 -3.46 -15.69
CA ALA A 47 -13.37 -2.02 -15.43
C ALA A 47 -13.19 -1.21 -16.72
N MET A 48 -12.25 -1.62 -17.59
CA MET A 48 -11.99 -0.97 -18.87
C MET A 48 -13.19 -1.10 -19.83
N ASP A 49 -13.80 -2.27 -19.91
CA ASP A 49 -14.98 -2.52 -20.76
C ASP A 49 -16.22 -1.75 -20.27
N SER A 50 -16.33 -1.50 -18.96
CA SER A 50 -17.51 -0.85 -18.36
C SER A 50 -17.60 0.66 -18.62
N GLY A 51 -16.46 1.33 -18.84
CA GLY A 51 -16.37 2.79 -18.86
C GLY A 51 -16.76 3.48 -17.55
N ARG A 52 -16.97 2.74 -16.46
CA ARG A 52 -17.35 3.28 -15.15
C ARG A 52 -16.12 3.68 -14.34
N PRO A 53 -16.20 4.74 -13.52
CA PRO A 53 -15.21 4.98 -12.48
C PRO A 53 -15.10 3.74 -11.58
N THR A 54 -13.93 3.09 -11.57
CA THR A 54 -13.69 1.84 -10.84
C THR A 54 -12.39 1.90 -10.04
N LEU A 55 -12.43 1.43 -8.79
CA LEU A 55 -11.27 1.28 -7.92
C LEU A 55 -11.08 -0.20 -7.59
N ILE A 56 -9.91 -0.73 -7.97
CA ILE A 56 -9.53 -2.12 -7.70
C ILE A 56 -8.53 -2.11 -6.54
N ASN A 57 -8.95 -2.59 -5.38
CA ASN A 57 -8.13 -2.82 -4.21
C ASN A 57 -7.36 -4.15 -4.38
N ALA A 58 -6.14 -4.06 -4.91
CA ALA A 58 -5.25 -5.21 -5.04
C ALA A 58 -4.47 -5.43 -3.74
N VAL A 59 -4.70 -6.57 -3.09
CA VAL A 59 -3.96 -6.95 -1.87
C VAL A 59 -2.54 -7.34 -2.25
N ILE A 60 -1.55 -6.70 -1.63
CA ILE A 60 -0.12 -6.93 -1.85
C ILE A 60 0.51 -7.42 -0.54
N ASP A 61 1.46 -8.34 -0.62
CA ASP A 61 2.29 -8.71 0.54
C ASP A 61 3.00 -7.46 1.08
N PRO A 62 2.81 -7.10 2.36
CA PRO A 62 3.43 -5.91 2.95
C PRO A 62 4.96 -5.93 2.91
N ASN A 63 5.59 -7.08 2.67
CA ASN A 63 7.05 -7.24 2.57
C ASN A 63 7.58 -7.29 1.13
N ALA A 64 6.71 -7.19 0.12
CA ALA A 64 7.14 -7.30 -1.28
C ALA A 64 7.92 -6.06 -1.78
N GLY A 65 7.76 -4.91 -1.11
CA GLY A 65 8.42 -3.66 -1.49
C GLY A 65 9.81 -3.48 -0.87
N SER A 66 10.71 -2.82 -1.60
CA SER A 66 11.93 -2.25 -1.05
C SER A 66 11.75 -0.75 -0.79
N GLU A 67 12.41 -0.23 0.25
CA GLU A 67 12.43 1.21 0.51
C GLU A 67 12.99 1.95 -0.72
N SER A 68 12.23 2.93 -1.23
CA SER A 68 12.57 3.73 -2.42
C SER A 68 12.74 2.96 -3.74
N GLY A 69 12.35 1.68 -3.81
CA GLY A 69 12.41 0.90 -5.06
C GLY A 69 13.81 0.91 -5.69
N ASN A 70 13.88 1.23 -6.99
CA ASN A 70 15.13 1.25 -7.76
C ASN A 70 16.11 2.39 -7.38
N ILE A 71 15.68 3.38 -6.58
CA ILE A 71 16.51 4.53 -6.19
C ILE A 71 16.97 4.47 -4.74
N GLY A 72 16.98 3.29 -4.11
CA GLY A 72 17.43 3.11 -2.72
C GLY A 72 18.85 3.60 -2.44
N SER A 73 19.71 3.69 -3.45
CA SER A 73 21.05 4.28 -3.33
C SER A 73 21.05 5.77 -2.95
N LEU A 74 19.91 6.46 -3.10
CA LEU A 74 19.73 7.86 -2.75
C LEU A 74 19.14 8.06 -1.36
N ASN A 75 18.88 6.98 -0.61
CA ASN A 75 18.32 7.09 0.74
C ASN A 75 19.31 7.82 1.67
N PRO A 76 18.84 8.78 2.49
CA PRO A 76 19.71 9.53 3.38
C PRO A 76 20.33 8.61 4.43
N THR A 77 21.67 8.53 4.44
CA THR A 77 22.40 7.84 5.50
C THR A 77 22.63 8.77 6.68
N SER A 78 22.09 8.40 7.84
CA SER A 78 22.40 9.03 9.13
C SER A 78 23.92 9.08 9.35
N THR A 79 24.47 10.27 9.56
CA THR A 79 25.87 10.47 10.01
C THR A 79 26.01 10.41 11.53
N VAL A 80 24.89 10.33 12.26
CA VAL A 80 24.87 10.27 13.73
C VAL A 80 25.21 8.84 14.17
N ARG A 81 26.29 8.69 14.95
CA ARG A 81 26.65 7.41 15.58
C ARG A 81 25.51 6.97 16.50
N LYS A 82 25.01 5.75 16.31
CA LYS A 82 24.02 5.13 17.19
C LYS A 82 24.61 5.05 18.60
N GLY A 83 24.05 5.83 19.53
CA GLY A 83 24.42 5.78 20.94
C GLY A 83 24.15 4.40 21.55
N PRO A 84 24.79 4.06 22.68
CA PRO A 84 24.62 2.75 23.31
C PRO A 84 23.13 2.53 23.61
N LYS A 85 22.61 1.36 23.20
CA LYS A 85 21.29 0.91 23.62
C LYS A 85 21.34 0.64 25.12
N THR A 86 20.56 1.39 25.89
CA THR A 86 20.26 1.07 27.29
C THR A 86 19.03 0.18 27.37
#